data_AF-A0A956BQB2-F1
#
_entry.id   AF-A0A956BQB2-F1
#
_cell.length_a   1.000
_cell.length_b   1.000
_cell.length_c   1.000
_cell.angle_alpha   90.00
_cell.angle_beta   90.00
_cell.angle_gamma   90.00
#
_symmetry.space_group_name_H-M   'P 1'
#
loop_
_entity.id
_entity.type
_entity.pdbx_description
1 polymer ?
#
loop_
_entity_poly.entity_id
_entity_poly.type
_entity_poly.pdbx_seq_one_letter_code
_entity_poly.pdbx_strand_id
1 'polypeptide(L)' 'RVTITDTNGIVQVREVQSGTSLGGGSDLGLHFGLGTGDLVEVRVRWPDGVEEIVLPTRDRWNVVERL' A
#
# COMPACT_ATOMS: atom_id res chain seq x y z
N ARG A 1 7.18 -2.29 2.91
CA ARG A 1 6.07 -3.28 2.81
C ARG A 1 4.74 -2.56 2.96
N VAL A 2 3.69 -3.05 2.31
CA VAL A 2 2.33 -2.51 2.42
C VAL A 2 1.39 -3.64 2.82
N THR A 3 0.61 -3.41 3.85
CA THR A 3 -0.43 -4.33 4.34
C THR A 3 -1.78 -3.64 4.22
N ILE A 4 -2.80 -4.35 3.75
CA ILE A 4 -4.17 -3.85 3.73
C ILE A 4 -5.11 -4.76 4.53
N THR A 5 -6.19 -4.19 5.05
CA THR A 5 -7.32 -4.92 5.62
C THR A 5 -8.61 -4.46 4.94
N ASP A 6 -9.46 -5.41 4.55
CA ASP A 6 -10.78 -5.12 3.97
C ASP A 6 -11.94 -5.31 4.97
N THR A 7 -13.15 -4.95 4.56
CA THR A 7 -14.38 -5.09 5.36
C THR A 7 -14.76 -6.53 5.69
N ASN A 8 -14.23 -7.51 4.94
CA ASN A 8 -14.43 -8.93 5.19
C ASN A 8 -13.39 -9.49 6.18
N GLY A 9 -12.46 -8.65 6.65
CA GLY A 9 -11.36 -9.06 7.53
C GLY A 9 -10.20 -9.74 6.80
N ILE A 10 -10.16 -9.68 5.47
CA ILE A 10 -9.05 -10.23 4.67
C ILE A 10 -7.86 -9.29 4.78
N VAL A 11 -6.71 -9.85 5.13
CA VAL A 11 -5.43 -9.15 5.19
C VAL A 11 -4.56 -9.56 4.00
N GLN A 12 -4.06 -8.59 3.25
CA GLN A 12 -3.13 -8.82 2.14
C GLN A 12 -1.84 -8.03 2.36
N VAL A 13 -0.70 -8.62 2.02
CA VAL A 13 0.62 -7.98 2.14
C VAL A 13 1.32 -8.00 0.79
N ARG A 14 1.89 -6.86 0.39
CA ARG A 14 2.79 -6.77 -0.76
C ARG A 14 4.05 -5.99 -0.39
N GLU A 15 5.16 -6.39 -0.99
CA GLU A 15 6.41 -5.64 -0.91
C GLU A 15 6.62 -4.88 -2.21
N VAL A 16 6.94 -3.59 -2.07
CA VAL A 16 7.46 -2.76 -3.16
C VAL A 16 8.94 -2.57 -2.91
N GLN A 17 9.73 -2.84 -3.94
CA GLN A 17 11.10 -2.37 -4.02
C GLN A 17 11.12 -1.16 -4.95
N SER A 18 11.47 0.00 -4.40
CA SER A 18 11.73 1.20 -5.21
C SER A 18 13.20 1.21 -5.60
N GLY A 19 13.48 1.06 -6.89
CA GLY A 19 14.84 1.18 -7.44
C GLY A 19 15.63 -0.11 -7.40
N THR A 20 15.47 -0.94 -8.43
CA THR A 20 16.43 -1.99 -8.78
C THR A 20 17.13 -1.58 -10.06
N SER A 21 18.38 -1.12 -9.93
CA SER A 21 19.31 -0.69 -11.00
C SER A 21 19.34 0.82 -11.31
N LEU A 22 20.54 1.34 -11.60
CA LEU A 22 20.83 2.70 -12.09
C LEU A 22 19.88 3.05 -13.24
N GLY A 23 18.85 3.88 -12.98
CA GLY A 23 17.90 4.37 -13.99
C GLY A 23 16.61 3.55 -14.17
N GLY A 24 16.40 2.46 -13.42
CA GLY A 24 15.16 1.68 -13.45
C GLY A 24 14.18 2.11 -12.37
N GLY A 25 13.22 2.97 -12.70
CA GLY A 25 12.09 3.26 -11.82
C GLY A 25 11.13 2.08 -11.76
N SER A 26 11.15 1.31 -10.67
CA SER A 26 10.11 0.32 -10.42
C SER A 26 8.79 1.05 -10.18
N ASP A 27 7.70 0.59 -10.81
CA ASP A 27 6.36 1.13 -10.56
C ASP A 27 6.00 0.94 -9.08
N LEU A 28 5.65 2.04 -8.41
CA LEU A 28 5.25 2.06 -7.00
C LEU A 28 3.75 1.77 -6.82
N GLY A 29 3.01 1.64 -7.93
CA GLY A 29 1.60 1.26 -7.92
C GLY A 29 1.39 -0.16 -7.40
N LEU A 30 0.66 -0.29 -6.30
CA LEU A 30 0.22 -1.58 -5.77
C LEU A 30 -1.27 -1.78 -6.00
N HIS A 31 -1.59 -2.91 -6.63
CA HIS A 31 -2.97 -3.35 -6.82
C HIS A 31 -3.31 -4.49 -5.85
N PHE A 32 -4.41 -4.31 -5.14
CA PHE A 32 -5.00 -5.30 -4.25
C PHE A 32 -6.40 -5.64 -4.75
N GLY A 33 -6.66 -6.94 -4.97
CA GLY A 33 -7.97 -7.41 -5.38
C GLY A 33 -8.85 -7.58 -4.14
N LEU A 34 -9.76 -6.64 -3.91
CA LEU A 34 -10.67 -6.67 -2.74
C LEU A 34 -11.96 -7.46 -3.00
N GLY A 35 -12.22 -7.85 -4.26
CA GLY A 35 -13.46 -8.53 -4.63
C GLY A 35 -14.68 -7.64 -4.35
N THR A 36 -15.56 -8.08 -3.45
CA THR A 36 -16.75 -7.33 -3.00
C THR A 36 -16.53 -6.58 -1.69
N GLY A 37 -15.34 -6.67 -1.08
CA GLY A 37 -14.99 -5.93 0.12
C GLY A 37 -14.51 -4.52 -0.20
N ASP A 38 -14.70 -3.62 0.75
CA ASP A 38 -14.12 -2.28 0.70
C ASP A 38 -12.82 -2.24 1.52
N LEU A 39 -11.91 -1.34 1.14
CA LEU A 39 -10.69 -1.11 1.91
C LEU A 39 -11.09 -0.49 3.26
N VAL A 40 -10.48 -0.96 4.35
CA VAL A 40 -10.68 -0.42 5.70
C VAL A 40 -9.44 0.30 6.20
N GLU A 41 -8.26 -0.28 5.96
CA GLU A 41 -7.00 0.22 6.49
C GLU A 41 -5.84 -0.14 5.56
N VAL A 42 -4.90 0.78 5.40
CA VAL A 42 -3.60 0.55 4.76
C VAL A 42 -2.51 0.82 5.79
N ARG A 43 -1.59 -0.12 5.98
CA ARG A 43 -0.36 0.07 6.74
C ARG A 43 0.83 0.07 5.81
N VAL A 44 1.59 1.15 5.81
CA VAL A 44 2.84 1.27 5.07
C VAL A 44 3.99 1.20 6.07
N ARG A 45 4.93 0.28 5.86
CA ARG A 45 6.21 0.29 6.56
C ARG A 45 7.29 0.73 5.58
N TRP A 46 7.84 1.91 5.87
CA TRP A 46 8.86 2.60 5.10
C TRP A 46 10.24 1.94 5.26
N PRO A 47 11.20 2.21 4.36
CA PRO A 47 12.53 1.60 4.39
C PRO A 47 13.35 1.89 5.67
N ASP A 48 13.18 3.06 6.25
CA ASP A 48 13.71 3.47 7.56
C ASP A 48 13.05 2.78 8.76
N GLY A 49 12.01 1.99 8.53
CA GLY A 49 11.32 1.23 9.56
C GLY A 49 10.12 1.92 10.21
N VAL A 50 9.83 3.19 9.89
CA VAL A 50 8.60 3.87 10.32
C VAL A 50 7.38 3.18 9.72
N GLU A 51 6.34 3.05 10.53
CA GLU A 51 5.03 2.57 10.09
C GLU A 51 4.01 3.70 10.10
N GLU A 52 3.21 3.75 9.05
CA GLU A 52 2.14 4.72 8.88
C GLU A 52 0.83 3.98 8.59
N ILE A 53 -0.24 4.41 9.24
CA ILE A 53 -1.59 3.89 9.04
C ILE A 53 -2.39 4.95 8.28
N VAL A 54 -2.93 4.56 7.14
CA VAL A 54 -3.74 5.41 6.28
C VAL A 54 -5.13 4.81 6.17
N LEU A 55 -6.13 5.64 6.47
CA LEU A 55 -7.52 5.28 6.21
C LEU A 55 -7.86 5.56 4.75
N PRO A 56 -8.64 4.68 4.11
CA PRO A 56 -9.02 4.84 2.72
C PRO A 56 -9.87 6.10 2.55
N THR A 57 -9.51 6.87 1.53
CA THR A 57 -10.35 7.94 0.99
C THR A 57 -11.45 7.33 0.12
N ARG A 58 -12.45 8.14 -0.24
CA ARG A 58 -13.46 7.76 -1.23
C ARG A 58 -12.91 7.68 -2.65
N ASP A 59 -11.68 8.11 -2.86
CA ASP A 59 -11.06 8.10 -4.17
C ASP A 59 -10.56 6.70 -4.53
N ARG A 60 -10.56 6.44 -5.84
CA ARG A 60 -10.06 5.18 -6.40
C ARG A 60 -8.58 4.95 -6.08
N TRP A 61 -7.83 6.02 -5.85
CA TRP A 61 -6.40 6.00 -5.55
C TRP A 61 -6.16 6.60 -4.18
N ASN A 62 -5.44 5.84 -3.35
CA ASN A 62 -4.91 6.35 -2.09
C ASN A 62 -3.42 6.60 -2.29
N VAL A 63 -3.03 7.86 -2.26
CA VAL A 63 -1.62 8.28 -2.39
C VAL A 63 -1.08 8.47 -0.98
N VAL A 64 0.04 7.82 -0.69
CA VAL A 64 0.74 7.97 0.59
C VAL A 64 2.14 8.45 0.28
N GLU A 65 2.49 9.63 0.80
CA GLU A 65 3.78 10.26 0.62
C GLU A 65 4.45 10.47 1.97
N ARG A 66 5.76 10.21 2.02
CA ARG A 66 6.56 10.47 3.20
C ARG A 66 7.23 11.84 3.08
N LEU A 67 6.94 12.72 4.05
CA LEU A 67 7.54 14.05 4.20
C LEU A 67 8.96 13.98 4.78
#